data_AF-A0A1A8NVM2-F1
#
_entry.id   AF-A0A1A8NVM2-F1
#
_cell.length_a   1.000
_cell.length_b   1.000
_cell.length_c   1.000
_cell.angle_alpha   90.00
_cell.angle_beta   90.00
_cell.angle_gamma   90.00
#
_symmetry.space_group_name_H-M   'P 1'
#
loop_
_entity.id
_entity.type
_entity.pdbx_description
1 polymer ?
#
loop_
_entity_poly.entity_id
_entity_poly.type
_entity_poly.pdbx_seq_one_letter_code
_entity_poly.pdbx_strand_id
1 'polypeptide(L)' 'MPLPFGFKLKRTRRYTVSSKSCLVTRIQLLNGEFVEFTLSVESTGQECLEAVAQRLELREITYFSLWYFNKQNQQR' A
#
# COMPACT_ATOMS: atom_id res chain seq x y z
N MET A 1 -16.89 -21.06 -47.60
CA MET A 1 -16.37 -19.78 -48.14
C MET A 1 -15.99 -18.87 -46.97
N PRO A 2 -14.73 -18.45 -46.82
CA PRO A 2 -14.33 -17.47 -45.80
C PRO A 2 -14.77 -16.06 -46.22
N LEU A 3 -15.19 -15.23 -45.27
CA LEU A 3 -15.69 -13.87 -45.51
C LEU A 3 -14.57 -12.91 -46.00
N PRO A 4 -14.86 -11.96 -46.91
CA PRO A 4 -13.86 -11.16 -47.62
C PRO A 4 -13.52 -9.84 -46.93
N PHE A 5 -13.37 -9.83 -45.59
CA PHE A 5 -13.07 -8.59 -44.87
C PHE A 5 -11.87 -8.77 -43.94
N GLY A 6 -10.73 -8.23 -44.39
CA GLY A 6 -9.46 -8.19 -43.68
C GLY A 6 -9.47 -7.22 -42.49
N PHE A 7 -10.35 -7.41 -41.52
CA PHE A 7 -10.30 -6.67 -40.26
C PHE A 7 -9.15 -7.21 -39.40
N LYS A 8 -7.96 -6.60 -39.56
CA LYS A 8 -6.89 -6.74 -38.57
C LYS A 8 -7.32 -6.02 -37.30
N LEU A 9 -7.97 -6.72 -36.38
CA LEU A 9 -8.16 -6.22 -35.01
C LEU A 9 -6.76 -5.93 -34.44
N LYS A 10 -6.38 -4.64 -34.37
CA LYS A 10 -5.22 -4.23 -33.59
C LYS A 10 -5.43 -4.80 -32.20
N ARG A 11 -4.51 -5.66 -31.75
CA ARG A 11 -4.50 -6.15 -30.36
C ARG A 11 -4.44 -4.92 -29.46
N THR A 12 -5.57 -4.53 -28.88
CA THR A 12 -5.63 -3.42 -27.94
C THR A 12 -4.76 -3.81 -26.76
N ARG A 13 -3.56 -3.24 -26.68
CA ARG A 13 -2.71 -3.35 -25.50
C ARG A 13 -3.47 -2.61 -24.41
N ARG A 14 -4.14 -3.37 -23.52
CA ARG A 14 -4.70 -2.80 -22.29
C ARG A 14 -3.52 -2.22 -21.52
N TYR A 15 -3.34 -0.92 -21.61
CA TYR A 15 -2.55 -0.19 -20.63
C TYR A 15 -3.42 -0.15 -19.39
N THR A 16 -3.12 -0.99 -18.41
CA THR A 16 -3.57 -0.71 -17.05
C THR A 16 -2.88 0.58 -16.66
N VAL A 17 -3.61 1.69 -16.70
CA VAL A 17 -3.18 2.96 -16.10
C VAL A 17 -3.30 2.75 -14.59
N SER A 18 -2.42 1.93 -14.02
CA SER A 18 -2.21 1.91 -12.58
C SER A 18 -1.44 3.19 -12.28
N SER A 19 -2.15 4.32 -12.31
CA SER A 19 -1.84 5.44 -11.42
C SER A 19 -1.60 4.77 -10.07
N LYS A 20 -0.36 4.72 -9.61
CA LYS A 20 -0.01 3.98 -8.39
C LYS A 20 -0.83 4.61 -7.27
N SER A 21 -1.91 3.94 -6.87
CA SER A 21 -2.80 4.38 -5.80
C SER A 21 -2.00 4.21 -4.51
N CYS A 22 -1.17 5.20 -4.20
CA CYS A 22 -0.28 5.18 -3.06
C CYS A 22 -0.69 6.25 -2.06
N LEU A 23 -0.54 5.91 -0.78
CA LEU A 23 -0.74 6.79 0.35
C LEU A 23 0.60 6.96 1.06
N VAL A 24 0.84 8.14 1.61
CA VAL A 24 1.94 8.36 2.54
C VAL A 24 1.36 8.32 3.95
N THR A 25 1.81 7.36 4.73
CA THR A 25 1.40 7.18 6.13
C THR A 25 2.54 7.59 7.04
N ARG A 26 2.22 8.45 8.02
CA ARG A 26 3.15 8.86 9.06
C ARG A 26 2.88 8.05 10.33
N ILE A 27 3.91 7.39 10.84
CA ILE A 27 3.84 6.50 11.99
C ILE A 27 4.68 7.09 13.12
N GLN A 28 4.07 7.22 14.29
CA GLN A 28 4.77 7.64 15.49
C GLN A 28 5.31 6.42 16.21
N LEU A 29 6.61 6.42 16.49
CA LEU A 29 7.29 5.38 17.24
C LEU A 29 7.13 5.61 18.75
N LEU A 30 7.40 4.57 19.54
CA LEU A 30 7.31 4.62 21.00
C LEU A 30 8.30 5.62 21.64
N ASN A 31 9.39 5.95 20.95
CA ASN A 31 10.36 6.98 21.37
C ASN A 31 9.91 8.42 21.04
N GLY A 32 8.73 8.60 20.44
CA GLY A 32 8.20 9.90 20.02
C GLY A 32 8.68 10.38 18.64
N GLU A 33 9.57 9.66 17.99
CA GLU A 33 10.00 9.96 16.63
C GLU A 33 8.94 9.55 15.60
N PHE A 34 9.07 10.09 14.38
CA PHE A 34 8.17 9.79 13.29
C PHE A 34 8.90 9.18 12.12
N VAL A 35 8.28 8.17 11.51
CA VAL A 35 8.72 7.55 10.27
C VAL A 35 7.61 7.60 9.25
N GLU A 36 7.98 7.92 8.00
CA GLU A 36 7.05 7.97 6.89
C GLU A 36 7.22 6.78 5.97
N PHE A 37 6.11 6.23 5.52
CA PHE A 37 6.03 5.09 4.61
C PHE A 37 5.08 5.38 3.46
N THR A 38 5.49 4.99 2.26
CA THR A 38 4.61 5.01 1.08
C THR A 38 4.05 3.61 0.89
N LEU A 39 2.72 3.47 0.95
CA LEU A 39 2.01 2.20 0.87
C LEU A 39 1.00 2.23 -0.27
N SER A 40 0.70 1.08 -0.84
CA SER A 40 -0.41 0.95 -1.79
C SER A 40 -1.74 1.07 -1.05
N VAL A 41 -2.78 1.56 -1.72
CA VAL A 41 -4.15 1.58 -1.17
C VAL A 41 -4.67 0.15 -0.94
N GLU A 42 -4.14 -0.81 -1.69
CA GLU A 42 -4.44 -2.23 -1.56
C GLU A 42 -3.67 -2.91 -0.41
N SER A 43 -2.71 -2.21 0.21
CA SER A 43 -1.89 -2.76 1.28
C SER A 43 -2.66 -2.88 2.60
N THR A 44 -2.33 -3.90 3.38
CA THR A 44 -2.94 -4.12 4.70
C THR A 44 -2.16 -3.41 5.82
N GLY A 45 -2.82 -3.21 6.98
CA GLY A 45 -2.13 -2.69 8.17
C GLY A 45 -1.03 -3.60 8.67
N GLN A 46 -1.14 -4.91 8.45
CA GLN A 46 -0.10 -5.87 8.81
C GLN A 46 1.14 -5.71 7.93
N GLU A 47 0.98 -5.59 6.61
CA GLU A 47 2.11 -5.32 5.69
C GLU A 47 2.83 -4.01 6.06
N CYS A 48 2.08 -2.99 6.49
CA CYS A 48 2.63 -1.75 7.01
C CYS A 48 3.47 -1.97 8.28
N LEU A 49 2.94 -2.71 9.26
CA LEU A 49 3.66 -3.04 10.50
C LEU A 49 4.94 -3.83 10.21
N GLU A 50 4.88 -4.80 9.30
CA GLU A 50 6.04 -5.60 8.88
C GLU A 50 7.12 -4.72 8.22
N ALA A 51 6.73 -3.78 7.35
CA ALA A 51 7.66 -2.85 6.73
C ALA A 51 8.35 -1.92 7.76
N VAL A 52 7.59 -1.47 8.77
CA VAL A 52 8.14 -0.67 9.88
C VAL A 52 9.13 -1.50 10.69
N ALA A 53 8.76 -2.73 11.03
CA ALA A 53 9.61 -3.62 11.79
C ALA A 53 10.90 -3.98 11.04
N GLN A 54 10.83 -4.21 9.73
CA GLN A 54 12.01 -4.43 8.89
C GLN A 54 12.94 -3.21 8.93
N ARG A 55 12.41 -1.99 8.80
CA ARG A 55 13.21 -0.76 8.85
C ARG A 55 13.87 -0.52 10.21
N LEU A 56 13.21 -0.95 11.29
CA LEU A 56 13.69 -0.80 12.68
C LEU A 56 14.45 -2.02 13.20
N GLU A 57 14.65 -3.04 12.35
CA GLU A 57 15.29 -4.31 12.72
C GLU A 57 14.64 -5.01 13.93
N LEU A 58 13.31 -4.91 14.05
CA LEU A 58 12.54 -5.52 15.14
C LEU A 58 12.38 -7.03 14.92
N ARG A 59 12.77 -7.83 15.93
CA ARG A 59 12.74 -9.31 15.88
C ARG A 59 11.44 -9.93 16.36
N GLU A 60 10.67 -9.25 17.21
CA GLU A 60 9.47 -9.80 17.87
C GLU A 60 8.22 -8.98 17.52
N ILE A 61 7.95 -8.85 16.22
CA ILE A 61 6.87 -8.02 15.66
C ILE A 61 5.50 -8.38 16.25
N THR A 62 5.31 -9.63 16.68
CA THR A 62 4.08 -10.14 17.30
C THR A 62 3.67 -9.41 18.59
N TYR A 63 4.60 -8.74 19.27
CA TYR A 63 4.29 -7.93 20.46
C TYR A 63 3.90 -6.48 20.12
N PHE A 64 3.97 -6.10 18.84
CA PHE A 64 3.70 -4.75 18.38
C PHE A 64 2.42 -4.70 17.54
N SER A 65 1.76 -3.55 17.56
CA SER A 65 0.60 -3.24 16.73
C SER A 65 0.61 -1.76 16.37
N LEU A 66 -0.17 -1.39 15.35
CA LEU A 66 -0.38 0.00 14.97
C LEU A 66 -1.66 0.52 15.61
N TRP A 67 -1.58 1.69 16.24
CA TRP A 67 -2.74 2.43 16.74
C TRP A 67 -2.99 3.64 15.85
N TYR A 68 -4.25 4.07 15.75
CA TYR A 68 -4.60 5.24 14.96
C TYR A 68 -5.43 6.22 15.77
N PHE A 69 -5.30 7.49 15.41
CA PHE A 69 -6.18 8.54 15.92
C PHE A 69 -7.40 8.66 15.01
N ASN A 70 -8.59 8.66 15.61
CA ASN A 70 -9.81 8.98 14.87
C ASN A 70 -9.89 10.50 14.59
N LYS A 71 -10.91 10.93 13.84
CA LYS A 71 -11.14 12.36 13.55
C LYS A 71 -11.33 13.25 14.79
N GLN A 72 -11.65 12.66 15.94
CA GLN A 72 -11.81 13.32 17.24
C GLN A 72 -10.53 13.24 18.09
N ASN A 73 -9.40 12.82 17.50
CA ASN A 73 -8.12 12.57 18.19
C ASN A 73 -8.19 11.58 19.36
N GLN A 74 -9.15 10.65 19.34
CA GLN A 74 -9.18 9.54 20.27
C GLN A 74 -8.35 8.38 19.71
N GLN A 75 -7.50 7.80 20.55
CA GLN A 75 -6.75 6.58 20.24
C GLN A 75 -7.71 5.38 20.18
N ARG A 76 -7.59 4.57 19.13
CA ARG A 76 -8.35 3.33 18.93
C ARG A 76 -7.46 2.19 18.45
#